data_AF-A0A938A6S4-F1
#
_entry.id   AF-A0A938A6S4-F1
#
_cell.length_a   1.000
_cell.length_b   1.000
_cell.length_c   1.000
_cell.angle_alpha   90.00
_cell.angle_beta   90.00
_cell.angle_gamma   90.00
#
_symmetry.space_group_name_H-M   'P 1'
#
loop_
_entity.id
_entity.type
_entity.pdbx_description
1 polymer ?
#
loop_
_entity_poly.entity_id
_entity_poly.type
_entity_poly.pdbx_seq_one_letter_code
_entity_poly.pdbx_strand_id
1 'polypeptide(L)'
;MSSSPTAFSPRGIAPIATIPLLPAAPKAPQPGPAAAVDVKRWLREAFEKQKKDDLEGATVDYRRVLAAQPTNRIAWGNLGVVYRKAKKPDMAVACYMRALEGDEDNAGVLGNLGNAYKDLERFDESLAAHQRAIALDPMSVGLLHNYGVALSEGGMPVEARRVFDRVLEMDPDHVDTHWDRAICSLRLGDFSRQAWDDYEWRWKLQELGDYVAPTKAPVWRGEKLEGRTLLVYSEQGFGDTLFALRYLPRLKGLDGTVILRCQPDLMRLAKGVEGYDALASAKDPAPRHDLALPIMSLLGRYTRSIDDILPPAKLSIPAGAGAKALPRIAASGSKFKIGIVWSGSVTFRGNLRRAVTLDRFLRFAEVPGVQLFSLQKGPPFEEYRWLAPHPLVVDLGSTFEDFADTAAALRQLDLVLMTDSSVAHLAGSLGVPIWDLLNFNTYWIYFTEREDSPWYPSMRLFRQKKPGDWDDVFERAARELSRHVAEVRRG
;
A
#
# COMPACT_ATOMS: atom_id res chain seq x y z
N MET A 1 40.50 -2.96 9.09
CA MET A 1 40.20 -3.60 10.39
C MET A 1 38.75 -4.02 10.35
N SER A 2 38.49 -5.33 10.28
CA SER A 2 37.14 -5.89 10.25
C SER A 2 36.54 -5.77 11.65
N SER A 3 35.63 -4.82 11.85
CA SER A 3 34.83 -4.76 13.07
C SER A 3 33.76 -5.84 12.96
N SER A 4 33.84 -6.87 13.82
CA SER A 4 32.78 -7.87 13.95
C SER A 4 31.45 -7.15 14.21
N PRO A 5 30.39 -7.49 13.48
CA PRO A 5 29.12 -6.80 13.59
C PRO A 5 28.51 -7.09 14.99
N THR A 6 28.31 -6.04 15.80
CA THR A 6 27.78 -6.15 17.18
C THR A 6 26.33 -6.64 17.17
N ALA A 7 25.92 -7.44 18.16
CA ALA A 7 24.55 -7.95 18.25
C ALA A 7 23.54 -6.79 18.36
N PHE A 8 22.47 -6.83 17.58
CA PHE A 8 21.38 -5.85 17.67
C PHE A 8 20.74 -5.92 19.06
N SER A 9 20.66 -4.78 19.75
CA SER A 9 19.99 -4.67 21.04
C SER A 9 18.72 -3.82 20.87
N PRO A 10 17.52 -4.32 21.22
CA PRO A 10 16.26 -3.57 21.08
C PRO A 10 16.11 -2.44 22.12
N ARG A 11 17.22 -1.88 22.65
CA ARG A 11 17.19 -0.78 23.63
C ARG A 11 16.38 0.40 23.07
N GLY A 12 15.30 0.76 23.77
CA GLY A 12 14.40 1.85 23.41
C GLY A 12 13.02 1.41 22.90
N ILE A 13 12.78 0.12 22.70
CA ILE A 13 11.46 -0.43 22.37
C ILE A 13 10.78 -0.81 23.69
N ALA A 14 9.54 -0.36 23.89
CA ALA A 14 8.76 -0.66 25.10
C ALA A 14 8.71 -2.18 25.35
N PRO A 15 8.69 -2.64 26.61
CA PRO A 15 8.56 -4.06 26.91
C PRO A 15 7.27 -4.61 26.29
N ILE A 16 7.42 -5.51 25.33
CA ILE A 16 6.29 -6.09 24.60
C ILE A 16 5.75 -7.29 25.39
N ALA A 17 4.44 -7.47 25.36
CA ALA A 17 3.75 -8.56 26.03
C ALA A 17 4.36 -9.94 25.68
N THR A 18 4.47 -10.82 26.67
CA THR A 18 4.88 -12.21 26.45
C THR A 18 3.82 -12.95 25.65
N ILE A 19 4.23 -13.70 24.63
CA ILE A 19 3.33 -14.59 23.90
C ILE A 19 2.89 -15.71 24.84
N PRO A 20 1.58 -15.87 25.12
CA PRO A 20 1.10 -16.96 25.95
C PRO A 20 1.19 -18.27 25.17
N LEU A 21 2.28 -19.02 25.33
CA LEU A 21 2.47 -20.32 24.69
C LEU A 21 1.59 -21.39 25.34
N LEU A 22 1.21 -22.38 24.53
CA LEU A 22 0.46 -23.53 25.01
C LEU A 22 1.39 -24.42 25.86
N PRO A 23 0.89 -24.98 26.98
CA PRO A 23 1.65 -25.96 27.74
C PRO A 23 1.97 -27.17 26.86
N ALA A 24 3.06 -27.87 27.17
CA ALA A 24 3.44 -29.06 26.43
C ALA A 24 2.28 -30.06 26.37
N ALA A 25 1.92 -30.49 25.15
CA ALA A 25 0.93 -31.54 24.99
C ALA A 25 1.39 -32.84 25.68
N PRO A 26 0.47 -33.62 26.26
CA PRO A 26 0.81 -34.92 26.81
C PRO A 26 1.47 -35.79 25.74
N LYS A 27 2.48 -36.57 26.13
CA LYS A 27 3.19 -37.48 25.21
C LYS A 27 2.20 -38.42 24.55
N ALA A 28 1.96 -38.25 23.25
CA ALA A 28 1.19 -39.20 22.46
C ALA A 28 1.99 -40.51 22.29
N PRO A 29 1.33 -41.67 22.21
CA PRO A 29 1.99 -42.93 21.90
C PRO A 29 2.70 -42.82 20.55
N GLN A 30 3.92 -43.36 20.47
CA GLN A 30 4.65 -43.36 19.20
C GLN A 30 3.90 -44.23 18.18
N PRO A 31 3.82 -43.80 16.91
CA PRO A 31 3.25 -44.63 15.87
C PRO A 31 4.05 -45.93 15.74
N GLY A 32 3.36 -47.04 15.48
CA GLY A 32 4.01 -48.32 15.19
C GLY A 32 4.93 -48.23 13.95
N PRO A 33 5.84 -49.20 13.72
CA PRO A 33 6.89 -49.09 12.71
C PRO A 33 6.37 -48.80 11.28
N ALA A 34 5.27 -49.43 10.87
CA ALA A 34 4.65 -49.19 9.57
C ALA A 34 4.10 -47.76 9.46
N ALA A 35 3.38 -47.30 10.48
CA ALA A 35 2.87 -45.92 10.54
C ALA A 35 4.00 -44.88 10.57
N ALA A 36 5.15 -45.19 11.17
CA ALA A 36 6.32 -44.31 11.16
C ALA A 36 6.95 -44.16 9.76
N VAL A 37 6.93 -45.23 8.94
CA VAL A 37 7.37 -45.17 7.53
C VAL A 37 6.41 -44.32 6.70
N ASP A 38 5.10 -44.54 6.89
CA ASP A 38 4.07 -43.77 6.21
C ASP A 38 4.12 -42.27 6.56
N VAL A 39 4.31 -41.93 7.84
CA VAL A 39 4.49 -40.54 8.30
C VAL A 39 5.65 -39.84 7.59
N LYS A 40 6.81 -40.51 7.47
CA LYS A 40 7.97 -39.94 6.76
C LYS A 40 7.69 -39.73 5.28
N ARG A 41 6.98 -40.67 4.63
CA ARG A 41 6.57 -40.55 3.23
C ARG A 41 5.62 -39.38 3.03
N TRP A 42 4.53 -39.33 3.80
CA TRP A 42 3.53 -38.25 3.70
C TRP A 42 4.14 -36.88 3.98
N LEU A 43 5.05 -36.77 4.94
CA LEU A 43 5.73 -35.49 5.23
C LEU A 43 6.55 -35.00 4.02
N ARG A 44 7.24 -35.91 3.33
CA ARG A 44 7.99 -35.58 2.10
C ARG A 44 7.06 -35.21 0.96
N GLU A 45 5.98 -35.97 0.75
CA GLU A 45 4.97 -35.68 -0.27
C GLU A 45 4.31 -34.32 -0.04
N ALA A 46 3.95 -34.02 1.21
CA ALA A 46 3.38 -32.73 1.61
C ALA A 46 4.34 -31.57 1.30
N PHE A 47 5.63 -31.74 1.61
CA PHE A 47 6.65 -30.74 1.33
C PHE A 47 6.83 -30.49 -0.17
N GLU A 48 6.86 -31.54 -0.99
CA GLU A 48 6.96 -31.42 -2.45
C GLU A 48 5.73 -30.73 -3.06
N LYS A 49 4.53 -31.05 -2.58
CA LYS A 49 3.29 -30.38 -2.99
C LYS A 49 3.30 -28.90 -2.61
N GLN A 50 3.71 -28.59 -1.37
CA GLN A 50 3.87 -27.21 -0.91
C GLN A 50 4.87 -26.42 -1.77
N LYS A 51 5.99 -27.04 -2.17
CA LYS A 51 6.99 -26.43 -3.05
C LYS A 51 6.43 -26.14 -4.45
N LYS A 52 5.52 -26.99 -4.92
CA LYS A 52 4.77 -26.82 -6.19
C LYS A 52 3.54 -25.90 -6.06
N ASP A 53 3.34 -25.29 -4.91
CA ASP A 53 2.18 -24.45 -4.57
C ASP A 53 0.81 -25.19 -4.65
N ASP A 54 0.82 -26.53 -4.59
CA ASP A 54 -0.36 -27.36 -4.37
C ASP A 54 -0.73 -27.31 -2.88
N LEU A 55 -1.35 -26.21 -2.47
CA LEU A 55 -1.70 -25.93 -1.08
C LEU A 55 -2.74 -26.91 -0.54
N GLU A 56 -3.71 -27.32 -1.36
CA GLU A 56 -4.76 -28.27 -0.97
C GLU A 56 -4.17 -29.68 -0.75
N GLY A 57 -3.39 -30.18 -1.71
CA GLY A 57 -2.73 -31.47 -1.59
C GLY A 57 -1.74 -31.52 -0.43
N ALA A 58 -0.95 -30.45 -0.23
CA ALA A 58 -0.06 -30.35 0.92
C ALA A 58 -0.83 -30.37 2.24
N THR A 59 -1.96 -29.66 2.32
CA THR A 59 -2.83 -29.64 3.51
C THR A 59 -3.34 -31.05 3.84
N VAL A 60 -3.79 -31.82 2.84
CA VAL A 60 -4.27 -33.19 3.04
C VAL A 60 -3.19 -34.07 3.63
N ASP A 61 -1.97 -34.03 3.10
CA ASP A 61 -0.89 -34.90 3.58
C ASP A 61 -0.34 -34.48 4.93
N TYR A 62 -0.22 -33.17 5.22
CA TYR A 62 0.12 -32.71 6.58
C TYR A 62 -0.94 -33.14 7.60
N ARG A 63 -2.23 -33.09 7.26
CA ARG A 63 -3.30 -33.60 8.14
C ARG A 63 -3.21 -35.11 8.37
N ARG A 64 -2.78 -35.89 7.37
CA ARG A 64 -2.52 -37.34 7.53
C ARG A 64 -1.37 -37.60 8.49
N VAL A 65 -0.27 -36.84 8.37
CA VAL A 65 0.85 -36.89 9.33
C VAL A 65 0.35 -36.60 10.74
N LEU A 66 -0.43 -35.54 10.92
CA LEU A 66 -0.94 -35.12 12.22
C LEU A 66 -1.99 -36.07 12.80
N ALA A 67 -2.75 -36.80 11.97
CA ALA A 67 -3.65 -37.83 12.44
C ALA A 67 -2.89 -39.04 13.01
N ALA A 68 -1.76 -39.42 12.39
CA ALA A 68 -0.91 -40.52 12.87
C ALA A 68 0.06 -40.09 13.99
N GLN A 69 0.48 -38.83 14.01
CA GLN A 69 1.39 -38.27 14.99
C GLN A 69 0.97 -36.83 15.36
N PRO A 70 0.01 -36.65 16.29
CA PRO A 70 -0.55 -35.34 16.65
C PRO A 70 0.47 -34.34 17.21
N THR A 71 1.61 -34.81 17.72
CA THR A 71 2.68 -33.97 18.28
C THR A 71 3.80 -33.70 17.27
N ASN A 72 3.61 -33.97 15.98
CA ASN A 72 4.64 -33.73 14.96
C ASN A 72 4.78 -32.22 14.67
N ARG A 73 5.76 -31.59 15.32
CA ARG A 73 6.01 -30.14 15.23
C ARG A 73 6.39 -29.67 13.82
N ILE A 74 7.09 -30.50 13.04
CA ILE A 74 7.46 -30.16 11.65
C ILE A 74 6.20 -30.05 10.79
N ALA A 75 5.28 -31.02 10.91
CA ALA A 75 4.01 -30.99 10.20
C ALA A 75 3.14 -29.80 10.63
N TRP A 76 3.06 -29.49 11.93
CA TRP A 76 2.37 -28.30 12.42
C TRP A 76 2.97 -27.00 11.85
N GLY A 77 4.29 -26.84 11.90
CA GLY A 77 4.97 -25.65 11.38
C GLY A 77 4.73 -25.46 9.89
N ASN A 78 4.88 -26.52 9.09
CA ASN A 78 4.67 -26.42 7.64
C ASN A 78 3.21 -26.26 7.27
N LEU A 79 2.28 -26.88 8.00
CA LEU A 79 0.84 -26.65 7.81
C LEU A 79 0.49 -25.19 8.09
N GLY A 80 1.13 -24.56 9.09
CA GLY A 80 1.01 -23.11 9.32
C GLY A 80 1.46 -22.29 8.11
N VAL A 81 2.58 -22.65 7.47
CA VAL A 81 3.06 -21.98 6.25
C VAL A 81 2.06 -22.12 5.11
N VAL A 82 1.48 -23.31 4.92
CA VAL A 82 0.45 -23.57 3.92
C VAL A 82 -0.80 -22.72 4.19
N TYR A 83 -1.27 -22.62 5.45
CA TYR A 83 -2.42 -21.79 5.79
C TYR A 83 -2.17 -20.29 5.59
N ARG A 84 -0.97 -19.78 5.92
CA ARG A 84 -0.62 -18.38 5.67
C ARG A 84 -0.62 -18.06 4.17
N LYS A 85 -0.01 -18.93 3.35
CA LYS A 85 -0.05 -18.82 1.88
C LYS A 85 -1.49 -18.84 1.34
N ALA A 86 -2.34 -19.71 1.90
CA ALA A 86 -3.76 -19.81 1.57
C ALA A 86 -4.62 -18.66 2.15
N LYS A 87 -4.00 -17.57 2.64
CA LYS A 87 -4.67 -16.39 3.22
C LYS A 87 -5.59 -16.72 4.41
N LYS A 88 -5.19 -17.70 5.23
CA LYS A 88 -5.86 -18.11 6.48
C LYS A 88 -4.94 -17.92 7.69
N PRO A 89 -4.58 -16.68 8.04
CA PRO A 89 -3.56 -16.40 9.06
C PRO A 89 -3.97 -16.86 10.48
N ASP A 90 -5.25 -16.84 10.86
CA ASP A 90 -5.70 -17.39 12.15
C ASP A 90 -5.38 -18.87 12.31
N MET A 91 -5.62 -19.67 11.26
CA MET A 91 -5.27 -21.09 11.25
C MET A 91 -3.76 -21.30 11.29
N ALA A 92 -3.00 -20.41 10.65
CA ALA A 92 -1.54 -20.44 10.70
C ALA A 92 -1.02 -20.19 12.11
N VAL A 93 -1.53 -19.17 12.81
CA VAL A 93 -1.22 -18.90 14.22
C VAL A 93 -1.45 -20.14 15.07
N ALA A 94 -2.63 -20.77 14.98
CA ALA A 94 -2.93 -21.98 15.74
C ALA A 94 -1.93 -23.11 15.47
N CYS A 95 -1.55 -23.32 14.21
CA CYS A 95 -0.56 -24.34 13.83
C CYS A 95 0.84 -24.03 14.37
N TYR A 96 1.30 -22.78 14.28
CA TYR A 96 2.61 -22.40 14.82
C TYR A 96 2.66 -22.51 16.35
N MET A 97 1.57 -22.16 17.04
CA MET A 97 1.47 -22.36 18.50
C MET A 97 1.59 -23.84 18.87
N ARG A 98 0.97 -24.75 18.09
CA ARG A 98 1.14 -26.20 18.26
C ARG A 98 2.57 -26.67 17.95
N ALA A 99 3.22 -26.07 16.95
CA ALA A 99 4.61 -26.40 16.61
C ALA A 99 5.60 -26.01 17.72
N LEU A 100 5.29 -24.99 18.53
CA LEU A 100 6.11 -24.52 19.66
C LEU A 100 5.85 -25.26 20.98
N GLU A 101 4.84 -26.14 21.06
CA GLU A 101 4.51 -26.86 22.30
C GLU A 101 5.69 -27.72 22.77
N GLY A 102 6.33 -27.31 23.87
CA GLY A 102 7.48 -28.00 24.49
C GLY A 102 8.81 -27.86 23.75
N ASP A 103 8.92 -26.93 22.81
CA ASP A 103 10.16 -26.42 22.21
C ASP A 103 9.88 -25.00 21.76
N GLU A 104 9.96 -24.11 22.75
CA GLU A 104 9.57 -22.73 22.61
C GLU A 104 10.65 -21.88 21.91
N ASP A 105 11.84 -22.46 21.68
CA ASP A 105 13.04 -21.78 21.22
C ASP A 105 13.36 -22.11 19.75
N ASN A 106 12.33 -22.18 18.92
CA ASN A 106 12.47 -22.34 17.47
C ASN A 106 12.34 -20.99 16.75
N ALA A 107 13.47 -20.37 16.43
CA ALA A 107 13.53 -19.05 15.79
C ALA A 107 12.73 -18.97 14.48
N GLY A 108 12.81 -20.01 13.63
CA GLY A 108 12.09 -20.04 12.35
C GLY A 108 10.58 -20.12 12.51
N VAL A 109 10.07 -20.90 13.48
CA VAL A 109 8.63 -20.97 13.78
C VAL A 109 8.14 -19.68 14.42
N LEU A 110 8.92 -19.08 15.34
CA LEU A 110 8.61 -17.79 15.95
C LEU A 110 8.55 -16.65 14.91
N GLY A 111 9.49 -16.59 13.97
CA GLY A 111 9.44 -15.62 12.87
C GLY A 111 8.21 -15.82 11.98
N ASN A 112 7.82 -17.06 11.72
CA ASN A 112 6.61 -17.37 10.96
C ASN A 112 5.31 -17.04 11.73
N LEU A 113 5.31 -17.22 13.05
CA LEU A 113 4.22 -16.80 13.94
C LEU A 113 4.09 -15.27 13.95
N GLY A 114 5.21 -14.54 14.02
CA GLY A 114 5.24 -13.08 13.93
C GLY A 114 4.63 -12.57 12.62
N ASN A 115 4.98 -13.20 11.49
CA ASN A 115 4.37 -12.90 10.19
C ASN A 115 2.87 -13.17 10.16
N ALA A 116 2.39 -14.25 10.79
CA ALA A 116 0.96 -14.55 10.85
C ALA A 116 0.18 -13.55 11.73
N TYR A 117 0.75 -13.11 12.86
CA TYR A 117 0.17 -12.03 13.66
C TYR A 117 0.16 -10.69 12.91
N LYS A 118 1.20 -10.39 12.14
CA LYS A 118 1.25 -9.21 11.27
C LYS A 118 0.14 -9.22 10.21
N ASP A 119 -0.09 -10.37 9.59
CA ASP A 119 -1.17 -10.55 8.61
C ASP A 119 -2.57 -10.31 9.22
N LEU A 120 -2.71 -10.52 10.54
CA LEU A 120 -3.91 -10.23 11.35
C LEU A 120 -3.95 -8.79 11.91
N GLU A 121 -2.96 -7.95 11.60
CA GLU A 121 -2.77 -6.61 12.19
C GLU A 121 -2.66 -6.61 13.73
N ARG A 122 -2.27 -7.76 14.31
CA ARG A 122 -1.96 -7.95 15.73
C ARG A 122 -0.50 -7.64 15.99
N PHE A 123 -0.16 -6.35 15.87
CA PHE A 123 1.24 -5.91 15.81
C PHE A 123 2.00 -6.14 17.11
N ASP A 124 1.37 -6.00 18.28
CA ASP A 124 2.04 -6.25 19.56
C ASP A 124 2.53 -7.71 19.66
N GLU A 125 1.66 -8.68 19.35
CA GLU A 125 2.04 -10.10 19.34
C GLU A 125 3.03 -10.45 18.23
N SER A 126 2.92 -9.78 17.07
CA SER A 126 3.88 -9.92 15.97
C SER A 126 5.29 -9.51 16.40
N LEU A 127 5.42 -8.33 17.00
CA LEU A 127 6.68 -7.78 17.46
C LEU A 127 7.29 -8.64 18.57
N ALA A 128 6.49 -9.13 19.52
CA ALA A 128 6.96 -10.07 20.55
C ALA A 128 7.55 -11.34 19.95
N ALA A 129 6.91 -11.92 18.92
CA ALA A 129 7.34 -13.15 18.29
C ALA A 129 8.66 -12.94 17.54
N HIS A 130 8.76 -11.86 16.79
CA HIS A 130 9.97 -11.50 16.06
C HIS A 130 11.12 -11.16 17.00
N GLN A 131 10.88 -10.46 18.10
CA GLN A 131 11.90 -10.17 19.11
C GLN A 131 12.49 -11.45 19.73
N ARG A 132 11.64 -12.44 20.04
CA ARG A 132 12.14 -13.74 20.52
C ARG A 132 12.92 -14.48 19.42
N ALA A 133 12.43 -14.44 18.18
CA ALA A 133 13.12 -15.08 17.05
C ALA A 133 14.52 -14.50 16.81
N ILE A 134 14.68 -13.17 16.80
CA ILE A 134 15.99 -12.52 16.62
C ILE A 134 16.89 -12.66 17.85
N ALA A 135 16.34 -12.87 19.05
CA ALA A 135 17.15 -13.15 20.23
C ALA A 135 17.80 -14.55 20.15
N LEU A 136 17.11 -15.51 19.52
CA LEU A 136 17.60 -16.87 19.29
C LEU A 136 18.58 -16.93 18.11
N ASP A 137 18.34 -16.16 17.05
CA ASP A 137 19.21 -16.07 15.88
C ASP A 137 19.41 -14.61 15.42
N PRO A 138 20.32 -13.87 16.07
CA PRO A 138 20.51 -12.43 15.82
C PRO A 138 21.23 -12.13 14.51
N MET A 139 21.75 -13.15 13.81
CA MET A 139 22.47 -13.00 12.55
C MET A 139 21.64 -13.45 11.34
N SER A 140 20.37 -13.80 11.53
CA SER A 140 19.47 -14.12 10.44
C SER A 140 18.95 -12.86 9.75
N VAL A 141 19.46 -12.59 8.54
CA VAL A 141 18.99 -11.52 7.65
C VAL A 141 17.47 -11.58 7.47
N GLY A 142 16.93 -12.78 7.22
CA GLY A 142 15.49 -12.97 7.00
C GLY A 142 14.65 -12.67 8.26
N LEU A 143 15.10 -13.04 9.46
CA LEU A 143 14.36 -12.72 10.69
C LEU A 143 14.41 -11.22 11.02
N LEU A 144 15.57 -10.59 10.82
CA LEU A 144 15.73 -9.13 11.00
C LEU A 144 14.88 -8.34 10.00
N HIS A 145 14.89 -8.72 8.72
CA HIS A 145 14.05 -8.07 7.70
C HIS A 145 12.56 -8.18 8.05
N ASN A 146 12.08 -9.38 8.39
CA ASN A 146 10.68 -9.56 8.80
C ASN A 146 10.32 -8.73 10.06
N TYR A 147 11.24 -8.62 11.02
CA TYR A 147 11.04 -7.76 12.19
C TYR A 147 10.93 -6.28 11.81
N GLY A 148 11.80 -5.79 10.92
CA GLY A 148 11.73 -4.43 10.39
C GLY A 148 10.41 -4.15 9.67
N VAL A 149 9.92 -5.11 8.88
CA VAL A 149 8.60 -5.02 8.23
C VAL A 149 7.47 -4.96 9.26
N ALA A 150 7.51 -5.80 10.30
CA ALA A 150 6.52 -5.76 11.38
C ALA A 150 6.52 -4.42 12.14
N LEU A 151 7.69 -3.83 12.39
CA LEU A 151 7.82 -2.49 12.98
C LEU A 151 7.23 -1.41 12.06
N SER A 152 7.54 -1.45 10.77
CA SER A 152 7.05 -0.47 9.79
C SER A 152 5.52 -0.52 9.66
N GLU A 153 4.95 -1.72 9.53
CA GLU A 153 3.49 -1.90 9.47
C GLU A 153 2.80 -1.60 10.80
N GLY A 154 3.48 -1.85 11.92
CA GLY A 154 3.04 -1.53 13.28
C GLY A 154 3.15 -0.05 13.67
N GLY A 155 3.47 0.84 12.71
CA GLY A 155 3.52 2.28 12.95
C GLY A 155 4.80 2.77 13.63
N MET A 156 5.87 1.98 13.63
CA MET A 156 7.19 2.29 14.22
C MET A 156 8.29 2.43 13.13
N PRO A 157 8.17 3.37 12.17
CA PRO A 157 9.08 3.46 11.03
C PRO A 157 10.50 3.91 11.40
N VAL A 158 10.70 4.60 12.53
CA VAL A 158 12.05 5.01 12.99
C VAL A 158 12.83 3.78 13.42
N GLU A 159 12.21 2.91 14.21
CA GLU A 159 12.75 1.63 14.66
C GLU A 159 12.97 0.68 13.49
N ALA A 160 11.99 0.59 12.58
CA ALA A 160 12.08 -0.21 11.37
C ALA A 160 13.32 0.16 10.54
N ARG A 161 13.54 1.47 10.30
CA ARG A 161 14.71 1.96 9.55
C ARG A 161 16.03 1.50 10.16
N ARG A 162 16.17 1.55 11.50
CA ARG A 162 17.38 1.06 12.18
C ARG A 162 17.61 -0.44 11.98
N VAL A 163 16.53 -1.24 11.97
CA VAL A 163 16.62 -2.68 11.69
C VAL A 163 16.99 -2.92 10.24
N PHE A 164 16.45 -2.16 9.29
CA PHE A 164 16.80 -2.26 7.88
C PHE A 164 18.24 -1.84 7.58
N ASP A 165 18.74 -0.78 8.23
CA ASP A 165 20.16 -0.42 8.14
C ASP A 165 21.04 -1.59 8.57
N ARG A 166 20.67 -2.28 9.66
CA ARG A 166 21.38 -3.46 10.12
C ARG A 166 21.33 -4.61 9.11
N VAL A 167 20.18 -4.85 8.48
CA VAL A 167 20.09 -5.86 7.43
C VAL A 167 21.03 -5.52 6.26
N LEU A 168 21.10 -4.26 5.84
CA LEU A 168 21.95 -3.82 4.73
C LEU A 168 23.45 -3.73 5.09
N GLU A 169 23.81 -3.65 6.38
CA GLU A 169 25.19 -3.88 6.84
C GLU A 169 25.63 -5.34 6.62
N MET A 170 24.69 -6.28 6.76
CA MET A 170 24.95 -7.72 6.68
C MET A 170 24.83 -8.26 5.25
N ASP A 171 23.85 -7.74 4.50
CA ASP A 171 23.58 -8.07 3.11
C ASP A 171 23.29 -6.77 2.34
N PRO A 172 24.33 -6.10 1.82
CA PRO A 172 24.18 -4.83 1.09
C PRO A 172 23.39 -4.93 -0.21
N ASP A 173 23.11 -6.14 -0.71
CA ASP A 173 22.34 -6.36 -1.93
C ASP A 173 20.92 -6.87 -1.66
N HIS A 174 20.46 -6.87 -0.40
CA HIS A 174 19.12 -7.34 -0.01
C HIS A 174 18.02 -6.42 -0.57
N VAL A 175 17.45 -6.83 -1.69
CA VAL A 175 16.54 -6.02 -2.51
C VAL A 175 15.32 -5.51 -1.74
N ASP A 176 14.61 -6.40 -1.04
CA ASP A 176 13.38 -6.03 -0.33
C ASP A 176 13.66 -5.00 0.78
N THR A 177 14.84 -5.08 1.40
CA THR A 177 15.22 -4.16 2.48
C THR A 177 15.51 -2.76 1.97
N HIS A 178 16.14 -2.61 0.80
CA HIS A 178 16.29 -1.28 0.19
C HIS A 178 14.93 -0.64 -0.04
N TRP A 179 13.99 -1.38 -0.62
CA TRP A 179 12.63 -0.88 -0.83
C TRP A 179 11.95 -0.50 0.50
N ASP A 180 11.93 -1.39 1.49
CA ASP A 180 11.25 -1.14 2.76
C ASP A 180 11.89 0.01 3.54
N ARG A 181 13.22 0.15 3.47
CA ARG A 181 13.94 1.30 4.04
C ARG A 181 13.56 2.59 3.34
N ALA A 182 13.47 2.60 2.01
CA ALA A 182 13.02 3.77 1.25
C ALA A 182 11.62 4.19 1.71
N ILE A 183 10.67 3.25 1.80
CA ILE A 183 9.30 3.55 2.23
C ILE A 183 9.27 4.12 3.65
N CYS A 184 10.07 3.60 4.58
CA CYS A 184 10.19 4.15 5.93
C CYS A 184 10.77 5.57 5.92
N SER A 185 11.87 5.79 5.21
CA SER A 185 12.54 7.09 5.10
C SER A 185 11.60 8.14 4.50
N LEU A 186 10.98 7.82 3.35
CA LEU A 186 10.05 8.72 2.68
C LEU A 186 8.82 9.05 3.56
N ARG A 187 8.30 8.06 4.31
CA ARG A 187 7.19 8.27 5.26
C ARG A 187 7.59 9.18 6.43
N LEU A 188 8.85 9.14 6.84
CA LEU A 188 9.42 10.04 7.85
C LEU A 188 9.76 11.43 7.30
N GLY A 189 9.54 11.68 6.00
CA GLY A 189 9.92 12.93 5.34
C GLY A 189 11.42 13.05 5.03
N ASP A 190 12.17 11.96 5.15
CA ASP A 190 13.56 11.88 4.71
C ASP A 190 13.59 11.68 3.19
N PHE A 191 13.79 12.77 2.46
CA PHE A 191 13.95 12.79 1.00
C PHE A 191 15.42 12.90 0.59
N SER A 192 16.34 12.42 1.44
CA SER A 192 17.76 12.39 1.12
C SER A 192 18.05 11.60 -0.15
N ARG A 193 19.26 11.81 -0.70
CA ARG A 193 19.74 11.01 -1.83
C ARG A 193 19.66 9.51 -1.54
N GLN A 194 20.00 9.08 -0.33
CA GLN A 194 19.94 7.67 0.06
C GLN A 194 18.51 7.11 -0.04
N ALA A 195 17.52 7.81 0.50
CA ALA A 195 16.13 7.37 0.45
C ALA A 195 15.63 7.19 -1.00
N TRP A 196 16.03 8.07 -1.90
CA TRP A 196 15.69 7.95 -3.32
C TRP A 196 16.51 6.89 -4.07
N ASP A 197 17.79 6.74 -3.75
CA ASP A 197 18.63 5.69 -4.33
C ASP A 197 18.08 4.30 -3.91
N ASP A 198 17.64 4.16 -2.66
CA ASP A 198 16.92 2.97 -2.17
C ASP A 198 15.57 2.77 -2.88
N TYR A 199 14.81 3.84 -3.14
CA TYR A 199 13.53 3.77 -3.85
C TYR A 199 13.68 3.20 -5.29
N GLU A 200 14.84 3.38 -5.92
CA GLU A 200 15.14 2.79 -7.23
C GLU A 200 15.35 1.26 -7.17
N TRP A 201 15.55 0.66 -6.00
CA TRP A 201 15.59 -0.80 -5.87
C TRP A 201 14.28 -1.49 -6.15
N ARG A 202 13.17 -0.74 -6.25
CA ARG A 202 11.89 -1.27 -6.71
C ARG A 202 12.03 -2.05 -8.01
N TRP A 203 12.91 -1.64 -8.94
CA TRP A 203 13.15 -2.33 -10.21
C TRP A 203 13.74 -3.74 -10.08
N LYS A 204 14.21 -4.12 -8.89
CA LYS A 204 14.71 -5.47 -8.60
C LYS A 204 13.70 -6.33 -7.83
N LEU A 205 12.57 -5.76 -7.37
CA LEU A 205 11.56 -6.49 -6.61
C LEU A 205 10.88 -7.54 -7.49
N GLN A 206 10.72 -8.75 -6.94
CA GLN A 206 9.99 -9.83 -7.62
C GLN A 206 8.51 -9.50 -7.83
N GLU A 207 7.93 -8.66 -6.95
CA GLU A 207 6.51 -8.31 -6.94
C GLU A 207 6.11 -7.32 -8.05
N LEU A 208 7.09 -6.59 -8.61
CA LEU A 208 6.91 -5.89 -9.87
C LEU A 208 6.80 -6.88 -11.06
N GLY A 209 7.11 -8.17 -10.87
CA GLY A 209 6.74 -9.27 -11.75
C GLY A 209 7.03 -9.01 -13.24
N ASP A 210 5.99 -9.22 -14.07
CA ASP A 210 5.94 -8.97 -15.52
C ASP A 210 5.82 -7.48 -15.89
N TYR A 211 6.01 -6.55 -14.96
CA TYR A 211 6.10 -5.12 -15.26
C TYR A 211 7.46 -4.84 -15.91
N VAL A 212 7.60 -5.31 -17.15
CA VAL A 212 8.74 -5.04 -17.98
C VAL A 212 8.71 -3.55 -18.26
N ALA A 213 9.76 -2.83 -17.87
CA ALA A 213 9.99 -1.47 -18.35
C ALA A 213 9.67 -1.46 -19.84
N PRO A 214 8.91 -0.48 -20.37
CA PRO A 214 8.42 -0.51 -21.75
C PRO A 214 9.56 -0.39 -22.79
N THR A 215 10.81 -0.46 -22.33
CA THR A 215 12.02 -0.22 -23.05
C THR A 215 13.23 -0.84 -22.35
N LYS A 216 14.27 -1.10 -23.15
CA LYS A 216 15.63 -1.44 -22.69
C LYS A 216 16.59 -0.25 -22.82
N ALA A 217 16.09 0.93 -23.18
CA ALA A 217 16.88 2.15 -23.28
C ALA A 217 17.53 2.48 -21.93
N PRO A 218 18.74 3.06 -21.93
CA PRO A 218 19.38 3.50 -20.70
C PRO A 218 18.52 4.52 -19.97
N VAL A 219 18.55 4.45 -18.63
CA VAL A 219 17.84 5.39 -17.76
C VAL A 219 18.53 6.74 -17.83
N TRP A 220 17.78 7.79 -18.15
CA TRP A 220 18.27 9.16 -18.10
C TRP A 220 18.61 9.57 -16.68
N ARG A 221 19.82 10.10 -16.48
CA ARG A 221 20.35 10.46 -15.16
C ARG A 221 20.48 11.97 -14.94
N GLY A 222 19.89 12.79 -15.82
CA GLY A 222 19.96 14.24 -15.74
C GLY A 222 21.07 14.84 -16.61
N GLU A 223 21.75 14.04 -17.40
CA GLU A 223 22.66 14.52 -18.45
C GLU A 223 21.91 15.31 -19.53
N LYS A 224 22.64 16.12 -20.31
CA LYS A 224 22.07 16.82 -21.47
C LYS A 224 21.53 15.82 -22.50
N LEU A 225 20.44 16.18 -23.17
CA LEU A 225 19.84 15.31 -24.17
C LEU A 225 20.60 15.36 -25.49
N GLU A 226 21.22 16.49 -25.86
CA GLU A 226 22.01 16.63 -27.09
C GLU A 226 21.23 16.20 -28.36
N GLY A 227 19.97 16.60 -28.44
CA GLY A 227 19.03 16.25 -29.50
C GLY A 227 18.35 14.89 -29.34
N ARG A 228 18.70 14.09 -28.33
CA ARG A 228 18.11 12.78 -28.07
C ARG A 228 16.68 12.87 -27.55
N THR A 229 15.95 11.77 -27.73
CA THR A 229 14.57 11.63 -27.26
C THR A 229 14.52 10.91 -25.91
N LEU A 230 13.91 11.57 -24.92
CA LEU A 230 13.63 11.05 -23.59
C LEU A 230 12.17 10.57 -23.48
N LEU A 231 11.97 9.28 -23.20
CA LEU A 231 10.66 8.74 -22.85
C LEU A 231 10.44 8.80 -21.33
N VAL A 232 9.54 9.65 -20.88
CA VAL A 232 9.03 9.63 -19.51
C VAL A 232 7.79 8.76 -19.46
N TYR A 233 7.76 7.70 -18.66
CA TYR A 233 6.67 6.72 -18.68
C TYR A 233 6.08 6.42 -17.30
N SER A 234 4.76 6.21 -17.25
CA SER A 234 4.08 5.71 -16.05
C SER A 234 4.43 4.25 -15.80
N GLU A 235 4.83 3.91 -14.58
CA GLU A 235 5.13 2.53 -14.16
C GLU A 235 4.30 2.01 -12.97
N GLN A 236 3.56 2.89 -12.29
CA GLN A 236 2.76 2.55 -11.11
C GLN A 236 1.27 2.89 -11.31
N GLY A 237 0.53 3.13 -10.22
CA GLY A 237 -0.91 3.40 -10.26
C GLY A 237 -1.24 4.77 -10.87
N PHE A 238 -2.53 4.99 -11.11
CA PHE A 238 -3.03 6.30 -11.57
C PHE A 238 -2.69 7.43 -10.58
N GLY A 239 -2.74 7.13 -9.27
CA GLY A 239 -2.39 8.08 -8.21
C GLY A 239 -0.94 8.54 -8.32
N ASP A 240 -0.01 7.61 -8.53
CA ASP A 240 1.41 7.88 -8.70
C ASP A 240 1.70 8.72 -9.94
N THR A 241 1.05 8.41 -11.08
CA THR A 241 1.14 9.27 -12.27
C THR A 241 0.65 10.68 -11.96
N LEU A 242 -0.58 10.84 -11.44
CA LEU A 242 -1.16 12.14 -11.09
C LEU A 242 -0.28 12.93 -10.11
N PHE A 243 0.32 12.22 -9.15
CA PHE A 243 1.23 12.76 -8.16
C PHE A 243 2.52 13.30 -8.80
N ALA A 244 3.13 12.53 -9.70
CA ALA A 244 4.40 12.85 -10.34
C ALA A 244 4.30 13.87 -11.49
N LEU A 245 3.12 14.06 -12.10
CA LEU A 245 2.90 15.07 -13.16
C LEU A 245 3.39 16.47 -12.78
N ARG A 246 3.41 16.81 -11.48
CA ARG A 246 3.91 18.10 -10.98
C ARG A 246 5.37 18.40 -11.33
N TYR A 247 6.16 17.37 -11.62
CA TYR A 247 7.59 17.51 -11.92
C TYR A 247 7.89 17.64 -13.41
N LEU A 248 6.95 17.32 -14.30
CA LEU A 248 7.16 17.44 -15.75
C LEU A 248 7.61 18.82 -16.21
N PRO A 249 7.09 19.95 -15.67
CA PRO A 249 7.56 21.28 -16.07
C PRO A 249 9.07 21.49 -15.91
N ARG A 250 9.76 20.70 -15.06
CA ARG A 250 11.23 20.75 -14.90
C ARG A 250 11.99 20.20 -16.11
N LEU A 251 11.33 19.47 -17.00
CA LEU A 251 11.89 18.94 -18.23
C LEU A 251 11.67 19.86 -19.43
N LYS A 252 10.91 20.95 -19.25
CA LYS A 252 10.64 21.92 -20.31
C LYS A 252 11.94 22.58 -20.78
N GLY A 253 12.16 22.58 -22.09
CA GLY A 253 13.31 23.25 -22.71
C GLY A 253 14.64 22.50 -22.56
N LEU A 254 14.61 21.22 -22.17
CA LEU A 254 15.76 20.35 -22.39
C LEU A 254 16.13 20.36 -23.88
N ASP A 255 17.41 20.18 -24.17
CA ASP A 255 17.99 20.20 -25.51
C ASP A 255 17.73 18.88 -26.25
N GLY A 256 16.46 18.49 -26.40
CA GLY A 256 16.02 17.25 -27.01
C GLY A 256 14.50 17.16 -27.07
N THR A 257 13.98 15.95 -27.31
CA THR A 257 12.53 15.70 -27.36
C THR A 257 12.10 14.92 -26.13
N VAL A 258 11.10 15.41 -25.40
CA VAL A 258 10.51 14.71 -24.25
C VAL A 258 9.15 14.13 -24.64
N ILE A 259 8.97 12.84 -24.46
CA ILE A 259 7.70 12.14 -24.70
C ILE A 259 7.14 11.67 -23.37
N LEU A 260 5.91 12.09 -23.03
CA LEU A 260 5.17 11.52 -21.92
C LEU A 260 4.36 10.31 -22.41
N ARG A 261 4.58 9.13 -21.82
CA ARG A 261 3.75 7.94 -22.03
C ARG A 261 2.99 7.60 -20.75
N CYS A 262 1.67 7.72 -20.78
CA CYS A 262 0.83 7.50 -19.60
C CYS A 262 -0.39 6.62 -19.88
N GLN A 263 -1.08 6.21 -18.81
CA GLN A 263 -2.27 5.40 -18.91
C GLN A 263 -3.37 6.11 -19.73
N PRO A 264 -4.10 5.41 -20.62
CA PRO A 264 -5.12 5.99 -21.50
C PRO A 264 -6.15 6.87 -20.77
N ASP A 265 -6.59 6.41 -19.60
CA ASP A 265 -7.59 7.08 -18.77
C ASP A 265 -7.12 8.44 -18.20
N LEU A 266 -5.81 8.72 -18.27
CA LEU A 266 -5.22 10.01 -17.88
C LEU A 266 -4.88 10.91 -19.07
N MET A 267 -4.88 10.40 -20.30
CA MET A 267 -4.37 11.13 -21.46
C MET A 267 -5.09 12.47 -21.70
N ARG A 268 -6.42 12.53 -21.50
CA ARG A 268 -7.19 13.76 -21.67
C ARG A 268 -6.77 14.87 -20.71
N LEU A 269 -6.38 14.52 -19.47
CA LEU A 269 -5.84 15.46 -18.49
C LEU A 269 -4.36 15.77 -18.75
N ALA A 270 -3.57 14.74 -19.08
CA ALA A 270 -2.15 14.86 -19.33
C ALA A 270 -1.84 15.84 -20.47
N LYS A 271 -2.71 15.91 -21.50
CA LYS A 271 -2.65 16.90 -22.59
C LYS A 271 -2.45 18.35 -22.13
N GLY A 272 -2.98 18.69 -20.96
CA GLY A 272 -2.91 20.03 -20.39
C GLY A 272 -1.69 20.30 -19.52
N VAL A 273 -0.77 19.34 -19.36
CA VAL A 273 0.41 19.45 -18.52
C VAL A 273 1.60 19.90 -19.35
N GLU A 274 2.35 20.87 -18.84
CA GLU A 274 3.58 21.33 -19.49
C GLU A 274 4.78 20.42 -19.22
N GLY A 275 5.79 20.49 -20.09
CA GLY A 275 7.09 19.83 -19.86
C GLY A 275 7.37 18.60 -20.72
N TYR A 276 6.58 18.38 -21.77
CA TYR A 276 6.84 17.39 -22.80
C TYR A 276 6.42 17.90 -24.19
N ASP A 277 6.95 17.29 -25.24
CA ASP A 277 6.72 17.67 -26.64
C ASP A 277 5.70 16.75 -27.35
N ALA A 278 5.60 15.50 -26.91
CA ALA A 278 4.61 14.54 -27.40
C ALA A 278 3.99 13.68 -26.30
N LEU A 279 2.74 13.28 -26.49
CA LEU A 279 1.99 12.41 -25.59
C LEU A 279 1.71 11.05 -26.27
N ALA A 280 1.98 9.96 -25.56
CA ALA A 280 1.73 8.59 -26.01
C ALA A 280 0.91 7.79 -24.99
N SER A 281 0.16 6.80 -25.49
CA SER A 281 -0.65 5.90 -24.67
C SER A 281 0.18 4.72 -24.15
N ALA A 282 -0.06 4.33 -22.90
CA ALA A 282 0.54 3.12 -22.33
C ALA A 282 -0.03 1.81 -22.90
N LYS A 283 -1.13 1.86 -23.67
CA LYS A 283 -1.67 0.70 -24.42
C LYS A 283 -0.94 0.47 -25.74
N ASP A 284 -0.28 1.48 -26.27
CA ASP A 284 0.42 1.40 -27.55
C ASP A 284 1.92 1.06 -27.33
N PRO A 285 2.61 0.50 -28.34
CA PRO A 285 4.05 0.34 -28.30
C PRO A 285 4.75 1.65 -27.97
N ALA A 286 5.84 1.57 -27.20
CA ALA A 286 6.62 2.76 -26.87
C ALA A 286 7.13 3.43 -28.17
N PRO A 287 6.94 4.75 -28.35
CA PRO A 287 7.51 5.49 -29.46
C PRO A 287 9.03 5.34 -29.50
N ARG A 288 9.68 5.61 -30.64
CA ARG A 288 11.15 5.60 -30.73
C ARG A 288 11.74 6.62 -29.75
N HIS A 289 12.72 6.18 -28.95
CA HIS A 289 13.41 7.01 -27.97
C HIS A 289 14.82 6.47 -27.73
N ASP A 290 15.69 7.32 -27.18
CA ASP A 290 17.09 6.99 -26.90
C ASP A 290 17.35 6.76 -25.41
N LEU A 291 16.61 7.49 -24.56
CA LEU A 291 16.70 7.43 -23.10
C LEU A 291 15.30 7.25 -22.51
N ALA A 292 15.24 6.71 -21.29
CA ALA A 292 13.96 6.54 -20.59
C ALA A 292 14.02 6.99 -19.12
N LEU A 293 12.88 7.40 -18.58
CA LEU A 293 12.73 7.76 -17.17
C LEU A 293 11.36 7.31 -16.65
N PRO A 294 11.30 6.45 -15.63
CA PRO A 294 10.05 6.19 -14.93
C PRO A 294 9.56 7.46 -14.24
N ILE A 295 8.28 7.77 -14.35
CA ILE A 295 7.76 9.08 -13.92
C ILE A 295 7.97 9.31 -12.41
N MET A 296 7.89 8.26 -11.58
CA MET A 296 8.10 8.39 -10.14
C MET A 296 9.56 8.63 -9.77
N SER A 297 10.51 8.32 -10.66
CA SER A 297 11.92 8.69 -10.45
C SER A 297 12.16 10.20 -10.57
N LEU A 298 11.21 10.99 -11.10
CA LEU A 298 11.31 12.46 -11.09
C LEU A 298 11.33 13.03 -9.68
N LEU A 299 10.65 12.41 -8.73
CA LEU A 299 10.61 12.87 -7.35
C LEU A 299 12.01 12.91 -6.74
N GLY A 300 12.76 11.81 -6.88
CA GLY A 300 14.14 11.71 -6.41
C GLY A 300 15.14 12.55 -7.18
N ARG A 301 14.76 13.19 -8.28
CA ARG A 301 15.59 14.19 -8.97
C ARG A 301 15.44 15.57 -8.37
N TYR A 302 14.23 15.93 -7.97
CA TYR A 302 13.88 17.31 -7.65
C TYR A 302 13.45 17.55 -6.21
N THR A 303 13.33 16.50 -5.39
CA THR A 303 12.90 16.62 -3.99
C THR A 303 14.02 16.11 -3.07
N ARG A 304 14.66 17.00 -2.29
CA ARG A 304 15.69 16.61 -1.31
C ARG A 304 15.25 16.86 0.13
N SER A 305 14.21 17.66 0.30
CA SER A 305 13.57 18.02 1.56
C SER A 305 12.09 18.34 1.31
N ILE A 306 11.30 18.49 2.37
CA ILE A 306 9.89 18.89 2.28
C ILE A 306 9.75 20.24 1.57
N ASP A 307 10.73 21.14 1.73
CA ASP A 307 10.70 22.48 1.12
C ASP A 307 10.90 22.45 -0.40
N ASP A 308 11.45 21.36 -0.94
CA ASP A 308 11.63 21.17 -2.39
C ASP A 308 10.37 20.64 -3.10
N ILE A 309 9.31 20.30 -2.33
CA ILE A 309 8.08 19.78 -2.89
C ILE A 309 7.47 20.82 -3.84
N LEU A 310 7.35 20.45 -5.11
CA LEU A 310 6.69 21.32 -6.08
C LEU A 310 5.18 21.39 -5.84
N PRO A 311 4.54 22.54 -6.15
CA PRO A 311 3.10 22.68 -6.10
C PRO A 311 2.39 21.58 -6.91
N PRO A 312 1.11 21.28 -6.61
CA PRO A 312 0.36 20.28 -7.36
C PRO A 312 0.33 20.55 -8.87
N ALA A 313 0.18 19.49 -9.67
CA ALA A 313 0.18 19.60 -11.12
C ALA A 313 -0.94 20.51 -11.61
N LYS A 314 -0.63 21.44 -12.53
CA LYS A 314 -1.66 22.23 -13.21
C LYS A 314 -2.36 21.36 -14.25
N LEU A 315 -3.58 20.94 -13.95
CA LEU A 315 -4.39 20.09 -14.82
C LEU A 315 -5.42 20.94 -15.58
N SER A 316 -5.48 20.77 -16.91
CA SER A 316 -6.52 21.38 -17.74
C SER A 316 -7.63 20.36 -17.99
N ILE A 317 -8.86 20.73 -17.65
CA ILE A 317 -10.05 19.91 -17.88
C ILE A 317 -10.57 20.22 -19.29
N PRO A 318 -10.60 19.25 -20.22
CA PRO A 318 -11.07 19.48 -21.58
C PRO A 318 -12.55 19.93 -21.60
N ALA A 319 -12.90 20.76 -22.58
CA ALA A 319 -14.28 21.12 -22.84
C ALA A 319 -15.15 19.87 -23.08
N GLY A 320 -16.36 19.86 -22.54
CA GLY A 320 -17.28 18.71 -22.61
C GLY A 320 -17.01 17.58 -21.62
N ALA A 321 -15.91 17.63 -20.85
CA ALA A 321 -15.68 16.67 -19.78
C ALA A 321 -16.82 16.70 -18.74
N GLY A 322 -17.27 15.52 -18.32
CA GLY A 322 -18.34 15.38 -17.34
C GLY A 322 -19.74 15.75 -17.85
N ALA A 323 -19.97 15.90 -19.16
CA ALA A 323 -21.26 16.33 -19.72
C ALA A 323 -22.49 15.55 -19.18
N LYS A 324 -22.31 14.26 -18.84
CA LYS A 324 -23.34 13.41 -18.23
C LYS A 324 -23.47 13.58 -16.70
N ALA A 325 -22.39 13.94 -16.02
CA ALA A 325 -22.31 14.08 -14.57
C ALA A 325 -22.78 15.47 -14.09
N LEU A 326 -22.35 16.55 -14.76
CA LEU A 326 -22.60 17.91 -14.30
C LEU A 326 -24.09 18.26 -14.11
N PRO A 327 -25.02 17.84 -15.00
CA PRO A 327 -26.45 18.08 -14.78
C PRO A 327 -26.99 17.42 -13.49
N ARG A 328 -26.46 16.25 -13.11
CA ARG A 328 -26.86 15.56 -11.87
C ARG A 328 -26.40 16.32 -10.63
N ILE A 329 -25.23 16.95 -10.69
CA ILE A 329 -24.70 17.82 -9.63
C ILE A 329 -25.53 19.10 -9.53
N ALA A 330 -25.81 19.73 -10.67
CA ALA A 330 -26.59 20.97 -10.73
C ALA A 330 -28.02 20.82 -10.16
N ALA A 331 -28.65 19.65 -10.35
CA ALA A 331 -29.98 19.34 -9.81
C ALA A 331 -30.07 19.44 -8.28
N SER A 332 -28.94 19.42 -7.57
CA SER A 332 -28.90 19.55 -6.10
C SER A 332 -28.90 21.01 -5.61
N GLY A 333 -28.90 21.99 -6.53
CA GLY A 333 -29.03 23.41 -6.21
C GLY A 333 -27.94 23.92 -5.26
N SER A 334 -28.38 24.61 -4.20
CA SER A 334 -27.51 25.24 -3.19
C SER A 334 -27.12 24.33 -2.02
N LYS A 335 -27.42 23.03 -2.09
CA LYS A 335 -26.91 22.07 -1.11
C LYS A 335 -25.37 22.06 -1.12
N PHE A 336 -24.78 21.73 0.03
CA PHE A 336 -23.35 21.49 0.17
C PHE A 336 -23.02 20.11 -0.43
N LYS A 337 -22.24 20.09 -1.50
CA LYS A 337 -22.05 18.94 -2.39
C LYS A 337 -20.77 18.20 -2.05
N ILE A 338 -20.90 16.94 -1.66
CA ILE A 338 -19.76 16.14 -1.21
C ILE A 338 -19.57 14.94 -2.13
N GLY A 339 -18.37 14.79 -2.70
CA GLY A 339 -17.97 13.59 -3.42
C GLY A 339 -17.48 12.50 -2.47
N ILE A 340 -17.87 11.25 -2.70
CA ILE A 340 -17.44 10.11 -1.88
C ILE A 340 -16.81 8.99 -2.70
N VAL A 341 -15.77 8.36 -2.13
CA VAL A 341 -15.10 7.15 -2.64
C VAL A 341 -14.74 6.27 -1.45
N TRP A 342 -15.21 5.02 -1.43
CA TRP A 342 -15.06 4.11 -0.28
C TRP A 342 -14.10 2.94 -0.54
N SER A 343 -13.65 2.78 -1.79
CA SER A 343 -12.65 1.78 -2.15
C SER A 343 -11.79 2.24 -3.32
N GLY A 344 -10.51 1.88 -3.28
CA GLY A 344 -9.61 1.97 -4.44
C GLY A 344 -9.70 0.74 -5.35
N SER A 345 -8.63 0.48 -6.10
CA SER A 345 -8.53 -0.69 -6.98
C SER A 345 -8.51 -1.99 -6.18
N VAL A 346 -9.37 -2.95 -6.55
CA VAL A 346 -9.41 -4.29 -5.97
C VAL A 346 -8.18 -5.14 -6.30
N THR A 347 -7.42 -4.75 -7.34
CA THR A 347 -6.15 -5.42 -7.70
C THR A 347 -4.99 -4.98 -6.83
N PHE A 348 -5.14 -3.87 -6.09
CA PHE A 348 -4.13 -3.41 -5.15
C PHE A 348 -4.25 -4.21 -3.85
N ARG A 349 -3.20 -4.98 -3.50
CA ARG A 349 -3.20 -5.87 -2.32
C ARG A 349 -3.56 -5.14 -1.02
N GLY A 350 -3.09 -3.90 -0.85
CA GLY A 350 -3.38 -3.09 0.33
C GLY A 350 -4.83 -2.58 0.41
N ASN A 351 -5.63 -2.73 -0.65
CA ASN A 351 -7.00 -2.21 -0.69
C ASN A 351 -7.89 -2.82 0.39
N LEU A 352 -7.67 -4.09 0.76
CA LEU A 352 -8.42 -4.79 1.82
C LEU A 352 -8.32 -4.10 3.19
N ARG A 353 -7.24 -3.36 3.45
CA ARG A 353 -7.02 -2.66 4.73
C ARG A 353 -7.50 -1.22 4.73
N ARG A 354 -7.71 -0.62 3.54
CA ARG A 354 -8.14 0.78 3.39
C ARG A 354 -9.56 0.97 2.88
N ALA A 355 -10.12 -0.03 2.18
CA ALA A 355 -11.48 0.03 1.70
C ALA A 355 -12.45 -0.16 2.86
N VAL A 356 -13.57 0.53 2.77
CA VAL A 356 -14.69 0.40 3.70
C VAL A 356 -16.00 0.30 2.92
N THR A 357 -17.09 0.11 3.62
CA THR A 357 -18.42 0.02 3.02
C THR A 357 -19.09 1.39 2.91
N LEU A 358 -20.02 1.53 1.96
CA LEU A 358 -20.73 2.78 1.69
C LEU A 358 -21.56 3.28 2.90
N ASP A 359 -22.10 2.38 3.73
CA ASP A 359 -22.92 2.76 4.89
C ASP A 359 -22.20 3.72 5.85
N ARG A 360 -20.87 3.59 5.99
CA ARG A 360 -20.07 4.50 6.81
C ARG A 360 -20.09 5.93 6.29
N PHE A 361 -20.25 6.14 4.98
CA PHE A 361 -20.37 7.47 4.39
C PHE A 361 -21.78 8.04 4.48
N LEU A 362 -22.82 7.21 4.63
CA LEU A 362 -24.22 7.69 4.71
C LEU A 362 -24.45 8.62 5.91
N ARG A 363 -23.68 8.46 6.99
CA ARG A 363 -23.73 9.37 8.15
C ARG A 363 -23.42 10.82 7.80
N PHE A 364 -22.65 11.09 6.73
CA PHE A 364 -22.39 12.45 6.29
C PHE A 364 -23.62 13.11 5.66
N ALA A 365 -24.59 12.32 5.17
CA ALA A 365 -25.86 12.83 4.66
C ALA A 365 -26.81 13.26 5.80
N GLU A 366 -26.54 12.88 7.05
CA GLU A 366 -27.32 13.32 8.22
C GLU A 366 -27.10 14.81 8.53
N VAL A 367 -26.01 15.42 8.02
CA VAL A 367 -25.73 16.84 8.19
C VAL A 367 -26.72 17.66 7.35
N PRO A 368 -27.56 18.52 7.95
CA PRO A 368 -28.60 19.24 7.21
C PRO A 368 -28.05 20.07 6.06
N GLY A 369 -28.59 19.88 4.85
CA GLY A 369 -28.19 20.62 3.66
C GLY A 369 -27.04 20.00 2.86
N VAL A 370 -26.53 18.84 3.27
CA VAL A 370 -25.54 18.08 2.50
C VAL A 370 -26.21 17.22 1.42
N GLN A 371 -25.55 17.06 0.29
CA GLN A 371 -25.83 16.05 -0.73
C GLN A 371 -24.58 15.23 -1.01
N LEU A 372 -24.67 13.91 -0.95
CA LEU A 372 -23.56 13.03 -1.33
C LEU A 372 -23.62 12.67 -2.81
N PHE A 373 -22.44 12.53 -3.42
CA PHE A 373 -22.23 12.13 -4.80
C PHE A 373 -21.21 11.00 -4.86
N SER A 374 -21.59 9.83 -5.37
CA SER A 374 -20.66 8.72 -5.55
C SER A 374 -19.74 8.98 -6.74
N LEU A 375 -18.44 9.04 -6.47
CA LEU A 375 -17.37 9.09 -7.48
C LEU A 375 -16.76 7.69 -7.74
N GLN A 376 -17.30 6.65 -7.09
CA GLN A 376 -16.77 5.29 -7.15
C GLN A 376 -16.89 4.68 -8.55
N LYS A 377 -15.82 4.03 -9.02
CA LYS A 377 -15.82 3.16 -10.21
C LYS A 377 -15.33 1.75 -9.86
N GLY A 378 -15.63 0.79 -10.74
CA GLY A 378 -15.13 -0.59 -10.68
C GLY A 378 -15.99 -1.54 -9.84
N PRO A 379 -15.51 -2.77 -9.55
CA PRO A 379 -16.30 -3.81 -8.87
C PRO A 379 -16.96 -3.40 -7.53
N PRO A 380 -16.37 -2.55 -6.67
CA PRO A 380 -17.04 -2.03 -5.47
C PRO A 380 -18.32 -1.21 -5.77
N PHE A 381 -18.52 -0.76 -7.01
CA PHE A 381 -19.76 -0.16 -7.48
C PHE A 381 -20.87 -1.20 -7.71
N GLU A 382 -20.55 -2.47 -7.92
CA GLU A 382 -21.57 -3.52 -8.07
C GLU A 382 -22.30 -3.81 -6.75
N GLU A 383 -21.64 -3.62 -5.61
CA GLU A 383 -22.28 -3.61 -4.28
C GLU A 383 -23.31 -2.47 -4.14
N TYR A 384 -23.06 -1.34 -4.83
CA TYR A 384 -23.98 -0.19 -4.89
C TYR A 384 -25.21 -0.45 -5.76
N ARG A 385 -25.19 -1.39 -6.72
CA ARG A 385 -26.37 -1.65 -7.57
C ARG A 385 -27.62 -2.05 -6.80
N TRP A 386 -27.48 -2.68 -5.62
CA TRP A 386 -28.61 -3.02 -4.75
C TRP A 386 -29.18 -1.82 -3.97
N LEU A 387 -28.43 -0.70 -3.89
CA LEU A 387 -28.83 0.57 -3.27
C LEU A 387 -29.30 1.62 -4.31
N ALA A 388 -29.62 1.19 -5.53
CA ALA A 388 -30.04 2.05 -6.63
C ALA A 388 -31.16 3.05 -6.25
N PRO A 389 -31.18 4.21 -6.94
CA PRO A 389 -30.51 5.42 -6.47
C PRO A 389 -31.10 5.88 -5.12
N HIS A 390 -30.39 5.66 -4.03
CA HIS A 390 -30.77 6.27 -2.77
C HIS A 390 -30.71 7.80 -2.93
N PRO A 391 -31.77 8.58 -2.67
CA PRO A 391 -31.77 10.04 -2.87
C PRO A 391 -30.70 10.78 -2.06
N LEU A 392 -30.13 10.11 -1.04
CA LEU A 392 -28.99 10.62 -0.27
C LEU A 392 -27.65 10.58 -1.03
N VAL A 393 -27.49 9.67 -2.00
CA VAL A 393 -26.26 9.48 -2.78
C VAL A 393 -26.56 9.50 -4.28
N VAL A 394 -26.13 10.56 -4.96
CA VAL A 394 -26.29 10.68 -6.41
C VAL A 394 -25.10 10.00 -7.10
N ASP A 395 -25.38 9.02 -7.95
CA ASP A 395 -24.34 8.34 -8.71
C ASP A 395 -23.79 9.23 -9.85
N LEU A 396 -22.49 9.51 -9.79
CA LEU A 396 -21.73 10.13 -10.88
C LEU A 396 -20.74 9.14 -11.53
N GLY A 397 -20.18 8.23 -10.74
CA GLY A 397 -19.14 7.28 -11.16
C GLY A 397 -19.50 6.46 -12.40
N SER A 398 -20.76 6.04 -12.54
CA SER A 398 -21.24 5.32 -13.73
C SER A 398 -21.21 6.13 -15.02
N THR A 399 -21.14 7.46 -14.92
CA THR A 399 -21.15 8.38 -16.06
C THR A 399 -19.75 8.76 -16.54
N PHE A 400 -18.70 8.44 -15.77
CA PHE A 400 -17.33 8.82 -16.08
C PHE A 400 -16.71 7.87 -17.10
N GLU A 401 -16.22 8.40 -18.21
CA GLU A 401 -15.45 7.63 -19.18
C GLU A 401 -14.00 7.49 -18.70
N ASP A 402 -13.41 8.59 -18.21
CA ASP A 402 -12.02 8.66 -17.75
C ASP A 402 -11.84 9.65 -16.58
N PHE A 403 -10.58 9.95 -16.22
CA PHE A 403 -10.28 10.90 -15.14
C PHE A 403 -10.60 12.36 -15.49
N ALA A 404 -10.74 12.73 -16.76
CA ALA A 404 -11.14 14.08 -17.12
C ALA A 404 -12.61 14.36 -16.73
N ASP A 405 -13.49 13.37 -16.86
CA ASP A 405 -14.87 13.49 -16.39
C ASP A 405 -14.94 13.53 -14.86
N THR A 406 -14.08 12.73 -14.19
CA THR A 406 -13.93 12.78 -12.73
C THR A 406 -13.47 14.19 -12.29
N ALA A 407 -12.47 14.77 -12.97
CA ALA A 407 -11.97 16.11 -12.68
C ALA A 407 -13.03 17.20 -12.88
N ALA A 408 -13.84 17.09 -13.94
CA ALA A 408 -14.95 18.00 -14.20
C ALA A 408 -16.01 17.96 -13.08
N ALA A 409 -16.36 16.75 -12.62
CA ALA A 409 -17.26 16.59 -11.49
C ALA A 409 -16.68 17.18 -10.19
N LEU A 410 -15.41 16.90 -9.88
CA LEU A 410 -14.72 17.43 -8.70
C LEU A 410 -14.77 18.95 -8.60
N ARG A 411 -14.67 19.67 -9.73
CA ARG A 411 -14.76 21.14 -9.76
C ARG A 411 -16.12 21.71 -9.38
N GLN A 412 -17.17 20.89 -9.37
CA GLN A 412 -18.51 21.29 -8.97
C GLN A 412 -18.87 20.87 -7.54
N LEU A 413 -17.92 20.26 -6.82
CA LEU A 413 -18.11 19.80 -5.44
C LEU A 413 -17.45 20.76 -4.46
N ASP A 414 -18.04 20.87 -3.28
CA ASP A 414 -17.54 21.71 -2.20
C ASP A 414 -16.47 20.99 -1.37
N LEU A 415 -16.57 19.65 -1.29
CA LEU A 415 -15.67 18.78 -0.54
C LEU A 415 -15.62 17.38 -1.15
N VAL A 416 -14.50 16.69 -0.99
CA VAL A 416 -14.38 15.24 -1.18
C VAL A 416 -14.09 14.57 0.15
N LEU A 417 -14.86 13.53 0.49
CA LEU A 417 -14.61 12.63 1.62
C LEU A 417 -14.33 11.24 1.06
N MET A 418 -13.16 10.68 1.30
CA MET A 418 -12.84 9.37 0.72
C MET A 418 -11.84 8.58 1.53
N THR A 419 -11.82 7.26 1.33
CA THR A 419 -10.63 6.46 1.62
C THR A 419 -9.62 6.58 0.48
N ASP A 420 -8.34 6.66 0.80
CA ASP A 420 -7.24 6.89 -0.15
C ASP A 420 -7.37 6.11 -1.48
N SER A 421 -7.25 6.84 -2.60
CA SER A 421 -7.18 6.32 -3.97
C SER A 421 -6.66 7.41 -4.92
N SER A 422 -6.56 7.09 -6.22
CA SER A 422 -6.12 8.07 -7.24
C SER A 422 -6.97 9.34 -7.29
N VAL A 423 -8.23 9.31 -6.84
CA VAL A 423 -9.09 10.49 -6.77
C VAL A 423 -8.55 11.53 -5.76
N ALA A 424 -7.82 11.11 -4.73
CA ALA A 424 -7.25 12.02 -3.75
C ALA A 424 -6.21 12.95 -4.37
N HIS A 425 -5.33 12.37 -5.19
CA HIS A 425 -4.33 13.10 -5.95
C HIS A 425 -4.93 14.02 -7.02
N LEU A 426 -6.05 13.63 -7.62
CA LEU A 426 -6.76 14.45 -8.59
C LEU A 426 -7.40 15.66 -7.91
N ALA A 427 -8.14 15.44 -6.82
CA ALA A 427 -8.77 16.51 -6.04
C ALA A 427 -7.72 17.50 -5.52
N GLY A 428 -6.64 16.98 -4.92
CA GLY A 428 -5.51 17.79 -4.46
C GLY A 428 -4.83 18.59 -5.58
N SER A 429 -4.67 18.01 -6.77
CA SER A 429 -4.11 18.73 -7.94
C SER A 429 -5.02 19.82 -8.48
N LEU A 430 -6.34 19.66 -8.33
CA LEU A 430 -7.32 20.67 -8.71
C LEU A 430 -7.50 21.75 -7.63
N GLY A 431 -6.93 21.56 -6.43
CA GLY A 431 -7.17 22.42 -5.28
C GLY A 431 -8.58 22.32 -4.73
N VAL A 432 -9.30 21.23 -5.04
CA VAL A 432 -10.61 20.95 -4.43
C VAL A 432 -10.37 20.51 -2.99
N PRO A 433 -11.11 21.05 -2.00
CA PRO A 433 -11.02 20.58 -0.62
C PRO A 433 -11.25 19.07 -0.54
N ILE A 434 -10.36 18.36 0.15
CA ILE A 434 -10.45 16.92 0.33
C ILE A 434 -10.07 16.53 1.75
N TRP A 435 -10.88 15.66 2.34
CA TRP A 435 -10.58 14.97 3.58
C TRP A 435 -10.36 13.50 3.27
N ASP A 436 -9.10 13.06 3.40
CA ASP A 436 -8.68 11.70 3.15
C ASP A 436 -8.74 10.89 4.46
N LEU A 437 -9.52 9.82 4.44
CA LEU A 437 -9.81 8.93 5.56
C LEU A 437 -8.86 7.73 5.46
N LEU A 438 -7.88 7.71 6.34
CA LEU A 438 -6.69 6.90 6.22
C LEU A 438 -6.73 5.71 7.20
N ASN A 439 -6.37 4.53 6.69
CA ASN A 439 -6.12 3.35 7.51
C ASN A 439 -4.88 3.55 8.40
N PHE A 440 -4.60 2.61 9.29
CA PHE A 440 -3.50 2.73 10.25
C PHE A 440 -2.12 2.83 9.56
N ASN A 441 -1.79 1.87 8.70
CA ASN A 441 -0.54 1.85 7.94
C ASN A 441 -0.76 2.38 6.52
N THR A 442 -0.46 3.66 6.29
CA THR A 442 -0.76 4.33 5.01
C THR A 442 0.41 4.37 4.04
N TYR A 443 0.11 4.73 2.80
CA TYR A 443 1.14 5.08 1.84
C TYR A 443 2.05 6.24 2.35
N TRP A 444 3.33 6.22 1.96
CA TRP A 444 4.38 7.07 2.54
C TRP A 444 4.15 8.57 2.35
N ILE A 445 3.43 8.96 1.30
CA ILE A 445 3.09 10.36 1.00
C ILE A 445 2.26 11.03 2.09
N TYR A 446 1.58 10.26 2.94
CA TYR A 446 0.71 10.78 4.00
C TYR A 446 1.43 10.94 5.34
N PHE A 447 2.73 10.62 5.42
CA PHE A 447 3.53 10.69 6.64
C PHE A 447 2.93 9.88 7.81
N THR A 448 3.45 10.06 9.02
CA THR A 448 3.02 9.32 10.23
C THR A 448 1.93 10.04 11.03
N GLU A 449 2.15 11.30 11.41
CA GLU A 449 1.35 11.96 12.47
C GLU A 449 0.60 13.22 12.03
N ARG A 450 0.79 13.66 10.78
CA ARG A 450 0.22 14.93 10.30
C ARG A 450 -1.25 14.80 9.90
N GLU A 451 -2.00 15.89 10.13
CA GLU A 451 -3.39 16.06 9.67
C GLU A 451 -3.49 16.89 8.37
N ASP A 452 -2.38 17.47 7.90
CA ASP A 452 -2.28 18.24 6.67
C ASP A 452 -1.39 17.53 5.63
N SER A 453 -1.30 18.04 4.40
CA SER A 453 -0.48 17.46 3.33
C SER A 453 0.42 18.53 2.68
N PRO A 454 1.77 18.41 2.71
CA PRO A 454 2.66 19.33 2.02
C PRO A 454 2.56 19.12 0.51
N TRP A 455 2.11 17.93 0.09
CA TRP A 455 1.89 17.59 -1.31
C TRP A 455 0.66 18.27 -1.90
N TYR A 456 -0.37 18.52 -1.07
CA TYR A 456 -1.68 19.01 -1.48
C TYR A 456 -2.27 19.95 -0.41
N PRO A 457 -2.11 21.27 -0.55
CA PRO A 457 -2.58 22.23 0.45
C PRO A 457 -4.09 22.18 0.74
N SER A 458 -4.91 21.67 -0.18
CA SER A 458 -6.36 21.50 0.01
C SER A 458 -6.75 20.21 0.75
N MET A 459 -5.78 19.39 1.12
CA MET A 459 -5.98 18.07 1.71
C MET A 459 -5.81 18.09 3.23
N ARG A 460 -6.79 17.50 3.92
CA ARG A 460 -6.76 17.18 5.34
C ARG A 460 -6.84 15.67 5.52
N LEU A 461 -6.14 15.14 6.53
CA LEU A 461 -5.98 13.72 6.78
C LEU A 461 -6.68 13.33 8.09
N PHE A 462 -7.43 12.23 8.06
CA PHE A 462 -8.04 11.61 9.24
C PHE A 462 -7.59 10.16 9.32
N ARG A 463 -6.66 9.86 10.24
CA ARG A 463 -6.02 8.55 10.32
C ARG A 463 -6.55 7.70 11.47
N GLN A 464 -6.64 6.39 11.26
CA GLN A 464 -6.82 5.42 12.33
C GLN A 464 -5.70 5.52 13.37
N LYS A 465 -6.06 5.50 14.65
CA LYS A 465 -5.09 5.40 15.76
C LYS A 465 -4.69 3.96 16.06
N LYS A 466 -5.56 3.01 15.71
CA LYS A 466 -5.37 1.57 15.87
C LYS A 466 -5.84 0.86 14.60
N PRO A 467 -5.23 -0.26 14.21
CA PRO A 467 -5.66 -1.02 13.05
C PRO A 467 -7.16 -1.37 13.13
N GLY A 468 -7.88 -1.10 12.05
CA GLY A 468 -9.30 -1.42 11.93
C GLY A 468 -10.28 -0.44 12.61
N ASP A 469 -9.79 0.53 13.40
CA ASP A 469 -10.64 1.52 14.10
C ASP A 469 -11.13 2.63 13.16
N TRP A 470 -12.00 2.25 12.22
CA TRP A 470 -12.66 3.18 11.31
C TRP A 470 -13.73 4.03 12.01
N ASP A 471 -14.26 3.59 13.14
CA ASP A 471 -15.32 4.32 13.84
C ASP A 471 -14.79 5.67 14.36
N ASP A 472 -13.63 5.70 15.02
CA ASP A 472 -12.98 6.96 15.45
C ASP A 472 -12.72 7.92 14.27
N VAL A 473 -12.26 7.39 13.13
CA VAL A 473 -11.97 8.19 11.93
C VAL A 473 -13.23 8.87 11.40
N PHE A 474 -14.28 8.09 11.17
CA PHE A 474 -15.53 8.61 10.60
C PHE A 474 -16.29 9.50 11.58
N GLU A 475 -16.22 9.23 12.89
CA GLU A 475 -16.81 10.11 13.90
C GLU A 475 -16.12 11.47 13.98
N ARG A 476 -14.78 11.50 13.95
CA ARG A 476 -14.03 12.76 13.91
C ARG A 476 -14.35 13.55 12.64
N ALA A 477 -14.37 12.89 11.49
CA ALA A 477 -14.74 13.53 10.23
C ALA A 477 -16.19 14.06 10.26
N ALA A 478 -17.16 13.31 10.80
CA ALA A 478 -18.56 13.75 10.83
C ALA A 478 -18.80 14.97 11.75
N ARG A 479 -18.15 14.98 12.93
CA ARG A 479 -18.19 16.14 13.84
C ARG A 479 -17.61 17.38 13.17
N GLU A 480 -16.50 17.21 12.46
CA GLU A 480 -15.84 18.31 11.77
C GLU A 480 -16.67 18.82 10.58
N LEU A 481 -17.28 17.90 9.81
CA LEU A 481 -18.15 18.26 8.70
C LEU A 481 -19.33 19.11 9.17
N SER A 482 -19.94 18.71 10.28
CA SER A 482 -21.07 19.44 10.86
C SER A 482 -20.70 20.89 11.22
N ARG A 483 -19.50 21.12 11.75
CA ARG A 483 -18.98 22.46 12.05
C ARG A 483 -18.72 23.25 10.77
N HIS A 484 -18.00 22.64 9.83
CA HIS A 484 -17.62 23.27 8.57
C HIS A 484 -18.84 23.73 7.76
N VAL A 485 -19.85 22.87 7.60
CA VAL A 485 -21.10 23.21 6.88
C VAL A 485 -21.87 24.32 7.61
N ALA A 486 -21.88 24.31 8.94
CA ALA A 486 -22.53 25.36 9.73
C ALA A 486 -21.81 26.72 9.66
N GLU A 487 -20.49 26.73 9.41
CA GLU A 487 -19.71 27.95 9.18
C GLU A 487 -19.94 28.51 7.78
N VAL A 488 -19.88 27.65 6.75
CA VAL A 488 -20.14 28.04 5.34
C VAL A 488 -21.56 28.58 5.15
N ARG A 489 -22.53 28.14 5.94
CA ARG A 489 -23.91 28.66 5.91
C ARG A 489 -24.12 29.97 6.67
N ARG A 490 -23.18 30.35 7.54
CA ARG A 490 -23.25 31.58 8.35
C ARG A 490 -22.52 32.77 7.71
N GLY A 491 -21.49 32.51 6.92
CA GLY A 491 -20.85 33.49 6.03
C GLY A 491 -21.59 33.60 4.71
#